data_AF-A0A1C5IB61-F1
#
_entry.id   AF-A0A1C5IB61-F1
#
_cell.length_a   1.000
_cell.length_b   1.000
_cell.length_c   1.000
_cell.angle_alpha   90.00
_cell.angle_beta   90.00
_cell.angle_gamma   90.00
#
_symmetry.space_group_name_H-M   'P 1'
#
loop_
_entity.id
_entity.type
_entity.pdbx_description
1 polymer ?
#
loop_
_entity_poly.entity_id
_entity_poly.type
_entity_poly.pdbx_seq_one_letter_code
_entity_poly.pdbx_strand_id
1 'polypeptide(L)' 'MEHPTGYTLAIDAVTRHVNSARPDAPVLPHREPRPRLAPSRLLAATALRRLADLMEPAPAPAKPCAG' A
#
# COMPACT_ATOMS: atom_id res chain seq x y z
N MET A 1 -14.68 -20.05 4.41
CA MET A 1 -15.10 -18.66 4.12
C MET A 1 -14.63 -18.34 2.72
N GLU A 2 -15.54 -18.42 1.76
CA GLU A 2 -15.34 -17.90 0.41
C GLU A 2 -14.95 -16.41 0.54
N HIS A 3 -13.85 -15.99 -0.08
CA HIS A 3 -13.43 -14.58 -0.06
C HIS A 3 -14.00 -13.90 -1.32
N PRO A 4 -15.25 -13.37 -1.28
CA PRO A 4 -15.90 -12.81 -2.46
C PRO A 4 -15.06 -11.69 -3.09
N THR A 5 -14.30 -10.95 -2.27
CA THR A 5 -13.39 -9.89 -2.71
C THR A 5 -12.22 -10.43 -3.54
N GLY A 6 -11.66 -11.59 -3.18
CA GLY A 6 -10.56 -12.18 -3.95
C GLY A 6 -11.04 -12.62 -5.33
N TYR A 7 -12.25 -13.20 -5.39
CA TYR A 7 -12.89 -13.61 -6.63
C TYR A 7 -13.20 -12.41 -7.54
N THR A 8 -13.80 -11.34 -7.02
CA THR A 8 -14.12 -10.16 -7.84
C THR A 8 -12.87 -9.45 -8.39
N LEU A 9 -11.80 -9.37 -7.60
CA LEU A 9 -10.52 -8.83 -8.06
C LEU A 9 -9.87 -9.70 -9.13
N ALA A 10 -9.93 -11.02 -8.98
CA ALA A 10 -9.41 -11.95 -9.98
C ALA A 10 -10.16 -11.82 -11.32
N ILE A 11 -11.49 -11.73 -11.29
CA ILE A 11 -12.30 -11.52 -12.49
C ILE A 11 -11.96 -10.19 -13.18
N ASP A 12 -11.91 -9.07 -12.44
CA ASP A 12 -11.57 -7.76 -13.03
C ASP A 12 -10.18 -7.76 -13.69
N ALA A 13 -9.19 -8.39 -13.04
CA ALA A 13 -7.85 -8.50 -13.58
C ALA A 13 -7.81 -9.32 -14.88
N VAL A 14 -8.49 -10.47 -14.91
CA VAL A 14 -8.57 -11.34 -16.10
C VAL A 14 -9.32 -10.64 -17.23
N THR A 15 -10.48 -10.03 -16.95
CA THR A 15 -11.27 -9.30 -17.93
C THR A 15 -10.48 -8.15 -18.55
N ARG A 16 -9.74 -7.38 -17.74
CA ARG A 16 -8.89 -6.30 -18.23
C ARG A 16 -7.77 -6.82 -19.12
N HIS A 17 -7.06 -7.87 -18.70
CA HIS A 17 -5.96 -8.48 -19.44
C HIS A 17 -6.41 -8.97 -20.83
N VAL A 18 -7.48 -9.77 -20.88
CA VAL A 18 -8.01 -10.34 -22.13
C VAL A 18 -8.49 -9.25 -23.08
N ASN A 19 -9.19 -8.24 -22.56
CA ASN A 19 -9.68 -7.14 -23.40
C ASN A 19 -8.56 -6.23 -23.89
N SER A 20 -7.49 -6.01 -23.11
CA SER A 20 -6.32 -5.24 -23.55
C SER A 20 -5.44 -5.97 -24.57
N ALA A 21 -5.47 -7.30 -24.58
CA ALA A 21 -4.67 -8.12 -25.49
C ALA A 21 -5.28 -8.23 -26.90
N ARG A 22 -6.48 -7.66 -27.13
CA ARG A 22 -7.11 -7.68 -28.45
C ARG A 22 -6.37 -6.73 -29.40
N PRO A 23 -6.14 -7.12 -30.66
CA PRO A 23 -5.45 -6.30 -31.64
C PRO A 23 -6.18 -4.97 -31.91
N ASP A 24 -7.51 -4.96 -31.81
CA ASP A 24 -8.35 -3.78 -32.00
C ASP A 24 -8.72 -3.07 -30.69
N ALA A 25 -8.08 -3.43 -29.57
CA ALA A 25 -8.39 -2.80 -28.29
C ALA A 25 -8.06 -1.29 -28.36
N PRO A 26 -8.98 -0.40 -27.94
CA PRO A 26 -8.66 1.02 -27.89
C PRO A 26 -7.48 1.25 -26.94
N VAL A 27 -6.40 1.84 -27.46
CA VAL A 27 -5.22 2.18 -26.66
C VAL A 27 -5.58 3.34 -25.74
N LEU A 28 -5.96 3.01 -24.51
CA LEU A 28 -6.17 4.01 -23.47
C LEU A 28 -4.80 4.49 -22.97
N PRO A 29 -4.54 5.81 -22.93
CA PRO A 29 -3.32 6.32 -22.32
C PRO A 29 -3.26 5.87 -20.86
N HIS A 30 -2.09 5.39 -20.43
CA HIS A 30 -1.90 4.98 -19.05
C HIS A 30 -2.24 6.15 -18.12
N ARG A 31 -3.30 5.99 -17.33
CA ARG A 31 -3.73 6.99 -16.37
C ARG A 31 -3.17 6.61 -15.01
N GLU A 32 -2.20 7.39 -14.54
CA GLU A 32 -1.75 7.33 -13.16
C GLU A 32 -2.97 7.37 -12.22
N PRO A 33 -3.15 6.38 -11.34
CA PRO A 33 -4.26 6.36 -10.41
C PRO A 33 -4.25 7.65 -9.59
N ARG A 34 -5.29 8.48 -9.72
CA ARG A 34 -5.40 9.68 -8.88
C ARG A 34 -5.43 9.23 -7.43
N PRO A 35 -4.50 9.69 -6.57
CA PRO A 35 -4.44 9.25 -5.19
C PRO A 35 -5.51 9.99 -4.38
N ARG A 36 -6.76 9.58 -4.54
CA ARG A 36 -7.95 10.17 -3.88
C ARG A 36 -7.84 10.14 -2.35
N LEU A 37 -6.97 9.29 -1.82
CA LEU A 37 -6.72 9.08 -0.39
C LEU A 37 -5.29 9.49 0.03
N ALA A 38 -4.56 10.26 -0.79
CA ALA A 38 -3.22 10.74 -0.43
C ALA A 38 -3.16 11.40 0.97
N PRO A 39 -4.04 12.38 1.30
CA PRO A 39 -3.92 13.08 2.58
C PRO A 39 -4.23 12.16 3.77
N SER A 40 -5.25 11.31 3.67
CA SER A 40 -5.61 10.39 4.75
C SER A 40 -4.55 9.30 4.95
N ARG A 41 -3.91 8.81 3.88
CA ARG A 41 -2.78 7.88 3.96
C ARG A 41 -1.58 8.50 4.66
N LEU A 42 -1.25 9.76 4.35
CA LEU A 42 -0.15 10.46 5.02
C LEU A 42 -0.45 10.67 6.51
N LEU A 43 -1.67 11.09 6.85
CA LEU A 43 -2.08 11.24 8.26
C LEU A 43 -1.99 9.90 9.01
N ALA A 44 -2.52 8.82 8.43
CA ALA A 44 -2.41 7.48 9.02
C ALA A 44 -0.95 7.05 9.20
N ALA A 45 -0.09 7.27 8.20
CA ALA A 45 1.33 6.95 8.30
C ALA A 45 2.02 7.72 9.44
N THR A 46 1.73 9.02 9.58
CA THR A 46 2.29 9.83 10.68
C THR A 46 1.79 9.38 12.06
N ALA A 47 0.52 9.02 12.18
CA ALA A 47 -0.06 8.52 13.42
C ALA A 47 0.57 7.19 13.83
N LEU A 48 0.72 6.27 12.88
CA LEU A 48 1.38 4.98 13.11
C LEU A 48 2.85 5.16 13.49
N ARG A 49 3.55 6.12 12.87
CA ARG A 49 4.94 6.40 13.23
C ARG A 49 5.07 6.91 14.66
N ARG A 50 4.22 7.85 15.07
CA ARG A 50 4.19 8.34 16.46
C ARG A 50 3.88 7.24 17.46
N LEU A 51 2.96 6.33 17.12
CA LEU A 51 2.67 5.18 17.98
C LEU A 51 3.87 4.25 18.10
N ALA A 52 4.58 4.00 17.01
CA ALA A 52 5.81 3.21 17.03
C ALA A 52 6.89 3.87 17.90
N ASP A 53 7.10 5.18 17.75
CA ASP A 53 8.08 5.93 18.54
C ASP A 53 7.73 5.93 20.04
N LEU A 54 6.43 5.88 20.41
CA LEU A 54 5.99 5.74 21.80
C LEU A 54 6.18 4.34 22.37
N MET A 55 6.11 3.31 21.52
CA MET A 55 6.30 1.92 21.91
C MET A 55 7.77 1.53 21.95
N GLU A 56 8.66 2.32 21.37
CA GLU A 56 10.09 2.02 21.34
C GLU A 56 10.69 2.15 22.75
N PRO A 57 11.17 1.05 23.37
CA PRO A 57 11.76 1.10 24.69
C PRO A 57 13.06 1.91 24.66
N ALA A 58 13.26 2.77 25.67
CA ALA A 58 14.46 3.59 25.75
C ALA A 58 15.73 2.72 25.69
N PRO A 59 16.73 3.09 24.87
CA PRO A 59 17.96 2.32 24.77
C PRO A 59 18.63 2.26 26.15
N ALA A 60 18.97 1.05 26.60
CA ALA A 60 19.64 0.85 27.88
C ALA A 60 20.97 1.65 27.88
N PRO A 61 21.30 2.33 29.01
CA PRO A 61 22.52 3.11 29.08
C PRO A 61 23.73 2.23 28.79
N ALA A 62 24.55 2.66 27.82
CA ALA A 62 25.81 2.01 27.52
C ALA A 62 26.69 2.04 28.79
N LYS A 63 27.32 0.90 29.11
CA LYS A 63 28.22 0.80 30.27
C LYS A 63 29.32 1.87 30.12
N PRO A 64 29.62 2.66 31.16
CA PRO A 64 30.71 3.62 31.09
C PRO A 64 32.02 2.88 30.84
N CYS A 65 32.72 3.25 29.77
CA CYS A 65 34.07 2.79 29.50
C CYS A 65 35.00 3.40 30.56
N ALA A 66 35.55 2.58 31.45
CA ALA A 66 36.64 2.98 32.32
C ALA A 66 37.94 2.97 31.51
N GLY A 67 38.61 4.11 31.40
CA GLY A 67 39.90 4.29 30.77
C GLY A 67 40.57 5.55 31.29
#